data_AF-A0A956G5U9-F1
#
_entry.id   AF-A0A956G5U9-F1
#
_cell.length_a   1.000
_cell.length_b   1.000
_cell.length_c   1.000
_cell.angle_alpha   90.00
_cell.angle_beta   90.00
_cell.angle_gamma   90.00
#
_symmetry.space_group_name_H-M   'P 1'
#
loop_
_entity.id
_entity.type
_entity.pdbx_description
1 polymer ?
#
loop_
_entity_poly.entity_id
_entity_poly.type
_entity_poly.pdbx_seq_one_letter_code
_entity_poly.pdbx_strand_id
1 'polypeptide(L)'
;MSPSRAFALCCVVLSSASACSDAAQQGTPDAARDVAASGGADAAVDAPALVPQTITIFDRVRINSRGDTNVRRADAPMRIARGAYAKATLVVDLETSCFPFTWTPPAGQRWPEDCDAFDRNFELRVDPPADAAAGPPSFEPMRAITPFGGPLHLEIDVTDLANARPGDHTLRVVIPTYSDASGQITGSNGGWWVTVKLDTVPGAPPREVLAAIPLFDHTYKAGDGEQRVDIDVPDGTTKGVIAYRVTGHGGAQPSGDKACIGGADEFCQRRHHLLVDGKEIDAPAPWRNDCATLCTLTPGPFGDYCKENPCGAISSVRASRANWCPGSLTAPLVYEVPALAKPGKHTFAYAIDNVHSGGSWRVSAVYYAYR
;
A
#
# COMPACT_ATOMS: atom_id res chain seq x y z
N MET A 1 8.04 -13.36 -61.10
CA MET A 1 6.87 -12.68 -61.69
C MET A 1 6.60 -11.43 -60.86
N SER A 2 6.97 -10.27 -61.41
CA SER A 2 6.49 -8.95 -60.99
C SER A 2 5.05 -8.75 -61.50
N PRO A 3 4.24 -7.81 -60.98
CA PRO A 3 4.47 -6.35 -61.11
C PRO A 3 4.32 -5.59 -59.77
N SER A 4 5.08 -4.54 -59.44
CA SER A 4 5.29 -3.21 -60.05
C SER A 4 4.10 -2.24 -59.97
N ARG A 5 4.25 -1.20 -59.13
CA ARG A 5 3.94 0.27 -59.28
C ARG A 5 3.77 0.87 -57.86
N ALA A 6 4.61 1.71 -57.26
CA ALA A 6 5.43 2.88 -57.64
C ALA A 6 4.62 4.16 -57.98
N PHE A 7 4.70 5.16 -57.09
CA PHE A 7 4.71 6.64 -57.29
C PHE A 7 5.01 7.26 -55.89
N ALA A 8 6.21 7.75 -55.54
CA ALA A 8 6.93 8.99 -55.93
C ALA A 8 6.09 10.26 -55.71
N LEU A 9 6.33 11.10 -54.69
CA LEU A 9 7.43 12.05 -54.41
C LEU A 9 6.98 13.50 -54.70
N CYS A 10 6.97 14.38 -53.70
CA CYS A 10 7.50 15.76 -53.86
C CYS A 10 7.59 16.52 -52.53
N CYS A 11 8.81 16.91 -52.17
CA CYS A 11 9.11 18.00 -51.25
C CYS A 11 9.01 19.34 -51.97
N VAL A 12 8.47 20.37 -51.33
CA VAL A 12 8.84 21.77 -51.62
C VAL A 12 8.95 22.52 -50.29
N VAL A 13 10.15 23.03 -50.04
CA VAL A 13 10.48 24.06 -49.04
C VAL A 13 10.37 25.41 -49.75
N LEU A 14 9.81 26.44 -49.11
CA LEU A 14 10.20 27.84 -49.32
C LEU A 14 9.71 28.74 -48.18
N SER A 15 10.69 29.43 -47.60
CA SER A 15 10.63 30.50 -46.62
C SER A 15 10.61 31.89 -47.27
N SER A 16 10.39 32.94 -46.45
CA SER A 16 10.50 34.40 -46.67
C SER A 16 9.15 35.11 -46.95
N ALA A 17 8.86 36.36 -46.55
CA ALA A 17 9.43 37.33 -45.59
C ALA A 17 8.42 38.51 -45.44
N SER A 18 8.52 39.21 -44.31
CA SER A 18 8.35 40.68 -44.06
C SER A 18 7.20 41.52 -44.66
N ALA A 19 6.57 42.31 -43.77
CA ALA A 19 6.38 43.79 -43.79
C ALA A 19 5.04 44.16 -43.09
N CYS A 20 5.07 44.80 -41.91
CA CYS A 20 5.07 46.26 -41.68
C CYS A 20 3.79 46.99 -42.10
N SER A 21 3.07 47.56 -41.13
CA SER A 21 2.55 48.94 -41.21
C SER A 21 2.26 49.49 -39.81
N ASP A 22 2.95 50.58 -39.50
CA ASP A 22 2.71 51.52 -38.41
C ASP A 22 1.39 52.26 -38.55
N ALA A 23 0.83 52.70 -37.42
CA ALA A 23 0.23 54.02 -37.31
C ALA A 23 0.40 54.55 -35.88
N ALA A 24 1.21 55.61 -35.79
CA ALA A 24 1.57 56.36 -34.59
C ALA A 24 0.55 57.45 -34.25
N GLN A 25 0.56 57.90 -32.98
CA GLN A 25 0.39 59.29 -32.52
C GLN A 25 0.73 59.33 -31.01
N GLN A 26 1.92 59.81 -30.59
CA GLN A 26 2.24 61.19 -30.14
C GLN A 26 1.31 61.71 -29.02
N GLY A 27 1.71 62.17 -27.82
CA GLY A 27 2.99 62.36 -27.13
C GLY A 27 2.78 63.07 -25.75
N THR A 28 3.59 62.71 -24.73
CA THR A 28 4.13 63.49 -23.56
C THR A 28 3.23 64.29 -22.57
N PRO A 29 3.68 64.63 -21.33
CA PRO A 29 4.69 64.01 -20.43
C PRO A 29 4.25 63.85 -18.93
N ASP A 30 5.09 63.13 -18.18
CA ASP A 30 5.36 63.15 -16.72
C ASP A 30 4.25 63.39 -15.67
N ALA A 31 4.08 62.40 -14.78
CA ALA A 31 3.97 62.62 -13.34
C ALA A 31 4.27 61.32 -12.59
N ALA A 32 5.39 61.31 -11.86
CA ALA A 32 5.66 60.33 -10.82
C ALA A 32 4.52 60.38 -9.77
N ARG A 33 3.92 59.23 -9.49
CA ARG A 33 3.08 59.02 -8.29
C ARG A 33 3.40 57.67 -7.70
N ASP A 34 3.99 57.72 -6.51
CA ASP A 34 4.08 56.61 -5.57
C ASP A 34 2.70 56.01 -5.35
N VAL A 35 2.52 54.75 -5.77
CA VAL A 35 1.37 53.94 -5.36
C VAL A 35 1.87 53.01 -4.27
N ALA A 36 1.56 53.39 -3.04
CA ALA A 36 1.71 52.58 -1.85
C ALA A 36 1.05 51.21 -2.06
N ALA A 37 1.81 50.15 -1.82
CA ALA A 37 1.32 48.80 -1.71
C ALA A 37 0.35 48.72 -0.51
N SER A 38 -0.95 48.75 -0.76
CA SER A 38 -1.94 48.29 0.22
C SER A 38 -1.90 46.77 0.23
N GLY A 39 -1.11 46.22 1.16
CA GLY A 39 -1.17 44.82 1.53
C GLY A 39 -2.59 44.48 2.00
N GLY A 40 -3.32 43.75 1.16
CA GLY A 40 -4.47 42.99 1.61
C GLY A 40 -3.95 41.83 2.44
N ALA A 41 -3.90 42.03 3.76
CA ALA A 41 -3.86 40.91 4.69
C ALA A 41 -5.19 40.18 4.52
N ASP A 42 -5.18 39.08 3.77
CA ASP A 42 -6.21 38.07 3.89
C ASP A 42 -6.24 37.69 5.37
N ALA A 43 -7.32 38.09 6.04
CA ALA A 43 -7.61 37.68 7.39
C ALA A 43 -7.68 36.15 7.37
N ALA A 44 -6.61 35.52 7.85
CA ALA A 44 -6.63 34.13 8.25
C ALA A 44 -7.78 34.02 9.27
N VAL A 45 -8.92 33.52 8.81
CA VAL A 45 -9.96 33.03 9.70
C VAL A 45 -9.24 31.94 10.50
N ASP A 46 -8.98 32.21 11.77
CA ASP A 46 -8.24 31.31 12.66
C ASP A 46 -8.86 29.92 12.56
N ALA A 47 -8.20 29.04 11.82
CA ALA A 47 -8.58 27.65 11.78
C ALA A 47 -8.48 27.15 13.23
N PRO A 48 -9.51 26.47 13.74
CA PRO A 48 -9.52 26.02 15.13
C PRO A 48 -8.24 25.23 15.40
N ALA A 49 -7.60 25.52 16.54
CA ALA A 49 -6.38 24.86 16.94
C ALA A 49 -6.60 23.34 16.94
N LEU A 50 -5.66 22.60 16.36
CA LEU A 50 -5.73 21.14 16.35
C LEU A 50 -5.66 20.61 17.78
N VAL A 51 -6.57 19.71 18.13
CA VAL A 51 -6.61 19.00 19.42
C VAL A 51 -6.40 17.49 19.20
N PRO A 52 -5.90 16.75 20.21
CA PRO A 52 -5.86 15.30 20.14
C PRO A 52 -7.25 14.72 19.88
N GLN A 53 -7.34 13.80 18.91
CA GLN A 53 -8.62 13.23 18.50
C GLN A 53 -8.46 11.83 17.91
N THR A 54 -9.53 11.05 18.03
CA THR A 54 -9.73 9.76 17.38
C THR A 54 -10.77 9.94 16.28
N ILE A 55 -10.37 9.76 15.03
CA ILE A 55 -11.25 9.88 13.86
C ILE A 55 -11.64 8.47 13.41
N THR A 56 -12.93 8.15 13.42
CA THR A 56 -13.41 6.86 12.91
C THR A 56 -13.57 6.94 11.39
N ILE A 57 -12.85 6.10 10.65
CA ILE A 57 -12.86 6.07 9.18
C ILE A 57 -13.78 4.96 8.70
N PHE A 58 -13.61 3.76 9.26
CA PHE A 58 -14.54 2.64 9.10
C PHE A 58 -15.10 2.31 10.49
N ASP A 59 -16.43 2.29 10.61
CA ASP A 59 -17.12 1.85 11.82
C ASP A 59 -17.75 0.47 11.57
N ARG A 60 -17.08 -0.58 12.03
CA ARG A 60 -17.54 -1.98 11.93
C ARG A 60 -18.07 -2.34 10.53
N VAL A 61 -17.37 -1.92 9.48
CA VAL A 61 -17.80 -2.11 8.08
C VAL A 61 -17.57 -3.55 7.67
N ARG A 62 -18.58 -4.17 7.06
CA ARG A 62 -18.49 -5.53 6.53
C ARG A 62 -17.77 -5.55 5.19
N ILE A 63 -16.77 -6.43 5.07
CA ILE A 63 -16.12 -6.84 3.82
C ILE A 63 -16.63 -8.22 3.45
N ASN A 64 -17.29 -8.32 2.29
CA ASN A 64 -18.02 -9.51 1.88
C ASN A 64 -17.21 -10.36 0.89
N SER A 65 -17.38 -11.68 0.93
CA SER A 65 -16.81 -12.58 -0.10
C SER A 65 -17.60 -12.58 -1.40
N ARG A 66 -18.88 -12.22 -1.35
CA ARG A 66 -19.86 -12.29 -2.44
C ARG A 66 -20.90 -11.18 -2.35
N GLY A 67 -21.74 -11.06 -3.38
CA GLY A 67 -22.75 -10.01 -3.50
C GLY A 67 -22.25 -8.80 -4.29
N ASP A 68 -22.80 -7.62 -4.01
CA ASP A 68 -22.49 -6.39 -4.76
C ASP A 68 -21.90 -5.27 -3.89
N THR A 69 -22.06 -5.36 -2.56
CA THR A 69 -21.60 -4.34 -1.62
C THR A 69 -20.32 -4.78 -0.93
N ASN A 70 -19.31 -3.90 -0.92
CA ASN A 70 -18.03 -4.10 -0.24
C ASN A 70 -17.39 -5.48 -0.49
N VAL A 71 -17.48 -5.98 -1.72
CA VAL A 71 -16.94 -7.29 -2.06
C VAL A 71 -15.43 -7.21 -2.11
N ARG A 72 -14.78 -7.89 -1.15
CA ARG A 72 -13.32 -7.97 -0.95
C ARG A 72 -12.59 -6.66 -0.70
N ARG A 73 -13.31 -5.53 -0.68
CA ARG A 73 -12.76 -4.21 -0.39
C ARG A 73 -13.87 -3.24 0.00
N ALA A 74 -13.51 -2.17 0.70
CA ALA A 74 -14.38 -1.02 0.93
C ALA A 74 -13.54 0.26 0.93
N ASP A 75 -14.16 1.36 0.51
CA ASP A 75 -13.55 2.69 0.45
C ASP A 75 -14.30 3.63 1.38
N ALA A 76 -13.56 4.53 2.05
CA ALA A 76 -14.12 5.58 2.87
C ALA A 76 -13.27 6.87 2.75
N PRO A 77 -13.88 8.06 2.88
CA PRO A 77 -13.13 9.29 2.96
C PRO A 77 -12.31 9.33 4.26
N MET A 78 -11.09 9.84 4.17
CA MET A 78 -10.19 10.07 5.30
C MET A 78 -9.62 11.49 5.21
N ARG A 79 -9.89 12.33 6.20
CA ARG A 79 -9.34 13.68 6.29
C ARG A 79 -8.20 13.73 7.30
N ILE A 80 -7.03 14.18 6.87
CA ILE A 80 -5.91 14.54 7.75
C ILE A 80 -5.79 16.06 7.80
N ALA A 81 -6.32 16.70 8.84
CA ALA A 81 -6.35 18.15 8.95
C ALA A 81 -4.96 18.78 8.75
N ARG A 82 -4.88 19.96 8.14
CA ARG A 82 -3.59 20.62 7.91
C ARG A 82 -3.00 21.07 9.25
N GLY A 83 -1.75 20.72 9.49
CA GLY A 83 -0.98 21.11 10.67
C GLY A 83 0.13 20.10 10.97
N ALA A 84 0.77 20.28 12.12
CA ALA A 84 1.86 19.45 12.57
C ALA A 84 1.38 18.41 13.59
N TYR A 85 1.83 17.16 13.42
CA TYR A 85 1.49 16.05 14.29
C TYR A 85 2.74 15.49 14.93
N ALA A 86 2.76 15.47 16.27
CA ALA A 86 3.76 14.76 17.05
C ALA A 86 3.58 13.24 16.96
N LYS A 87 2.33 12.79 16.76
CA LYS A 87 1.99 11.39 16.53
C LYS A 87 0.71 11.26 15.71
N ALA A 88 0.68 10.30 14.80
CA ALA A 88 -0.54 9.79 14.17
C ALA A 88 -0.48 8.27 14.07
N THR A 89 -1.57 7.58 14.41
CA THR A 89 -1.63 6.12 14.44
C THR A 89 -2.91 5.63 13.79
N LEU A 90 -2.79 4.73 12.82
CA LEU A 90 -3.94 3.95 12.35
C LEU A 90 -4.14 2.76 13.28
N VAL A 91 -5.35 2.66 13.83
CA VAL A 91 -5.80 1.58 14.71
C VAL A 91 -6.85 0.78 13.96
N VAL A 92 -6.65 -0.53 13.87
CA VAL A 92 -7.52 -1.45 13.12
C VAL A 92 -7.99 -2.57 14.04
N ASP A 93 -9.30 -2.81 14.04
CA ASP A 93 -9.91 -3.99 14.65
C ASP A 93 -10.57 -4.83 13.56
N LEU A 94 -10.20 -6.11 13.50
CA LEU A 94 -10.84 -7.13 12.70
C LEU A 94 -11.68 -8.04 13.59
N GLU A 95 -12.93 -8.19 13.21
CA GLU A 95 -13.86 -9.12 13.83
C GLU A 95 -14.33 -10.17 12.84
N THR A 96 -14.68 -11.33 13.38
CA THR A 96 -15.03 -12.54 12.65
C THR A 96 -16.16 -13.25 13.35
N SER A 97 -17.00 -13.96 12.58
CA SER A 97 -18.02 -14.85 13.14
C SER A 97 -17.50 -16.26 13.41
N CYS A 98 -16.26 -16.57 13.03
CA CYS A 98 -15.67 -17.88 13.26
C CYS A 98 -15.32 -18.12 14.75
N PHE A 99 -15.07 -17.06 15.51
CA PHE A 99 -14.64 -17.10 16.90
C PHE A 99 -15.34 -16.01 17.73
N PRO A 100 -15.74 -16.27 18.99
CA PRO A 100 -15.58 -17.52 19.76
C PRO A 100 -16.48 -18.65 19.25
N PHE A 101 -16.14 -19.90 19.57
CA PHE A 101 -16.85 -21.14 19.15
C PHE A 101 -18.22 -21.34 19.83
N THR A 102 -19.04 -20.29 19.89
CA THR A 102 -20.34 -20.25 20.58
C THR A 102 -21.52 -20.34 19.60
N TRP A 103 -21.24 -20.72 18.37
CA TRP A 103 -22.17 -20.74 17.25
C TRP A 103 -22.69 -22.14 16.96
N THR A 104 -23.84 -22.22 16.29
CA THR A 104 -24.35 -23.45 15.66
C THR A 104 -24.42 -23.21 14.16
N PRO A 105 -23.72 -23.99 13.33
CA PRO A 105 -23.73 -23.79 11.89
C PRO A 105 -25.11 -24.16 11.31
N PRO A 106 -25.49 -23.60 10.15
CA PRO A 106 -26.72 -24.00 9.46
C PRO A 106 -26.74 -25.50 9.16
N ALA A 107 -27.95 -26.05 8.97
CA ALA A 107 -28.11 -27.46 8.65
C ALA A 107 -27.26 -27.87 7.43
N GLY A 108 -26.44 -28.91 7.61
CA GLY A 108 -25.54 -29.42 6.57
C GLY A 108 -24.22 -28.67 6.43
N GLN A 109 -23.99 -27.57 7.14
CA GLN A 109 -22.73 -26.81 7.14
C GLN A 109 -21.88 -27.12 8.39
N ARG A 110 -20.58 -26.83 8.31
CA ARG A 110 -19.62 -26.97 9.41
C ARG A 110 -19.21 -25.64 10.03
N TRP A 111 -19.47 -24.54 9.33
CA TRP A 111 -19.08 -23.19 9.72
C TRP A 111 -20.30 -22.27 9.78
N PRO A 112 -20.26 -21.20 10.61
CA PRO A 112 -21.22 -20.09 10.50
C PRO A 112 -21.20 -19.53 9.08
N GLU A 113 -22.36 -19.10 8.57
CA GLU A 113 -22.45 -18.61 7.18
C GLU A 113 -21.43 -17.51 6.90
N ASP A 114 -21.29 -16.56 7.82
CA ASP A 114 -20.43 -15.40 7.65
C ASP A 114 -18.94 -15.64 7.92
N CYS A 115 -18.57 -16.84 8.37
CA CYS A 115 -17.19 -17.13 8.74
C CYS A 115 -16.28 -17.18 7.50
N ASP A 116 -15.21 -16.38 7.47
CA ASP A 116 -14.04 -16.68 6.65
C ASP A 116 -12.92 -17.28 7.52
N ALA A 117 -12.77 -18.60 7.45
CA ALA A 117 -11.85 -19.36 8.29
C ALA A 117 -10.37 -19.28 7.84
N PHE A 118 -10.11 -18.68 6.68
CA PHE A 118 -8.78 -18.63 6.08
C PHE A 118 -7.98 -17.40 6.49
N ASP A 119 -6.67 -17.51 6.36
CA ASP A 119 -5.73 -16.40 6.41
C ASP A 119 -5.73 -15.65 5.06
N ARG A 120 -6.08 -14.36 5.08
CA ARG A 120 -6.23 -13.51 3.90
C ARG A 120 -5.24 -12.37 3.96
N ASN A 121 -4.83 -11.88 2.79
CA ASN A 121 -4.20 -10.55 2.75
C ASN A 121 -5.13 -9.52 3.38
N PHE A 122 -4.56 -8.66 4.21
CA PHE A 122 -5.23 -7.49 4.76
C PHE A 122 -4.38 -6.28 4.40
N GLU A 123 -4.91 -5.38 3.57
CA GLU A 123 -4.18 -4.22 3.08
C GLU A 123 -4.99 -2.95 3.31
N LEU A 124 -4.35 -1.91 3.84
CA LEU A 124 -4.85 -0.54 3.80
C LEU A 124 -4.10 0.23 2.72
N ARG A 125 -4.85 1.00 1.92
CA ARG A 125 -4.30 1.81 0.83
C ARG A 125 -4.90 3.21 0.88
N VAL A 126 -4.04 4.22 0.85
CA VAL A 126 -4.41 5.63 0.78
C VAL A 126 -4.28 6.10 -0.67
N ASP A 127 -5.34 6.73 -1.15
CA ASP A 127 -5.50 7.21 -2.52
C ASP A 127 -5.25 6.12 -3.58
N PRO A 128 -5.98 4.98 -3.53
CA PRO A 128 -5.84 3.98 -4.56
C PRO A 128 -6.25 4.56 -5.93
N PRO A 129 -5.50 4.27 -7.01
CA PRO A 129 -5.85 4.78 -8.32
C PRO A 129 -7.18 4.20 -8.80
N ALA A 130 -7.89 4.97 -9.64
CA ALA A 130 -9.10 4.50 -10.30
C ALA A 130 -8.80 3.32 -11.24
N ASP A 131 -7.68 3.39 -11.97
CA ASP A 131 -7.11 2.31 -12.76
C ASP A 131 -5.75 1.91 -12.19
N ALA A 132 -5.66 0.68 -11.66
CA ALA A 132 -4.42 0.16 -11.09
C ALA A 132 -3.31 -0.11 -12.13
N ALA A 133 -3.65 -0.20 -13.42
CA ALA A 133 -2.67 -0.42 -14.49
C ALA A 133 -2.06 0.89 -15.02
N ALA A 134 -2.77 2.01 -14.88
CA ALA A 134 -2.37 3.29 -15.49
C ALA A 134 -2.20 4.44 -14.49
N GLY A 135 -2.77 4.33 -13.28
CA GLY A 135 -2.70 5.36 -12.26
C GLY A 135 -1.44 5.29 -11.39
N PRO A 136 -1.17 6.34 -10.60
CA PRO A 136 -0.06 6.34 -9.66
C PRO A 136 -0.23 5.23 -8.60
N PRO A 137 0.87 4.70 -8.04
CA PRO A 137 0.81 3.73 -6.96
C PRO A 137 0.10 4.32 -5.75
N SER A 138 -0.69 3.50 -5.05
CA SER A 138 -1.29 3.92 -3.79
C SER A 138 -0.23 3.98 -2.69
N PHE A 139 -0.48 4.77 -1.66
CA PHE A 139 0.34 4.73 -0.45
C PHE A 139 -0.20 3.62 0.46
N GLU A 140 0.57 2.57 0.72
CA GLU A 140 0.15 1.46 1.58
C GLU A 140 0.69 1.65 3.01
N PRO A 141 -0.07 2.23 3.97
CA PRO A 141 0.41 2.33 5.34
C PRO A 141 0.52 0.96 5.99
N MET A 142 -0.40 0.02 5.71
CA MET A 142 -0.50 -1.24 6.43
C MET A 142 -0.68 -2.42 5.47
N ARG A 143 0.12 -3.48 5.68
CA ARG A 143 -0.16 -4.83 5.19
C ARG A 143 -0.08 -5.79 6.36
N ALA A 144 -1.03 -6.70 6.44
CA ALA A 144 -1.07 -7.78 7.39
C ALA A 144 -1.69 -9.00 6.73
N ILE A 145 -1.77 -10.09 7.49
CA ILE A 145 -2.53 -11.28 7.11
C ILE A 145 -3.57 -11.49 8.20
N THR A 146 -4.84 -11.67 7.82
CA THR A 146 -5.89 -12.01 8.77
C THR A 146 -5.50 -13.31 9.49
N PRO A 147 -5.86 -13.48 10.75
CA PRO A 147 -5.69 -14.79 11.37
C PRO A 147 -6.63 -15.80 10.71
N PHE A 148 -6.36 -17.09 10.89
CA PHE A 148 -7.32 -18.13 10.53
C PHE A 148 -8.57 -18.01 11.43
N GLY A 149 -9.58 -17.27 10.97
CA GLY A 149 -10.87 -17.07 11.64
C GLY A 149 -10.80 -16.52 13.06
N GLY A 150 -9.71 -15.84 13.42
CA GLY A 150 -9.55 -15.16 14.71
C GLY A 150 -9.70 -13.64 14.58
N PRO A 151 -10.10 -12.93 15.66
CA PRO A 151 -10.05 -11.47 15.67
C PRO A 151 -8.60 -10.97 15.65
N LEU A 152 -8.39 -9.73 15.22
CA LEU A 152 -7.06 -9.12 15.16
C LEU A 152 -7.14 -7.62 15.48
N HIS A 153 -6.23 -7.15 16.33
CA HIS A 153 -6.02 -5.74 16.60
C HIS A 153 -4.64 -5.33 16.08
N LEU A 154 -4.56 -4.26 15.30
CA LEU A 154 -3.31 -3.74 14.73
C LEU A 154 -3.21 -2.24 14.94
N GLU A 155 -2.01 -1.78 15.26
CA GLU A 155 -1.67 -0.36 15.26
C GLU A 155 -0.46 -0.13 14.35
N ILE A 156 -0.47 0.97 13.61
CA ILE A 156 0.70 1.41 12.85
C ILE A 156 0.88 2.92 12.92
N ASP A 157 2.11 3.33 13.16
CA ASP A 157 2.51 4.74 13.12
C ASP A 157 2.46 5.25 11.67
N VAL A 158 1.69 6.32 11.46
CA VAL A 158 1.55 7.03 10.18
C VAL A 158 1.88 8.52 10.34
N THR A 159 2.69 8.87 11.33
CA THR A 159 3.08 10.25 11.64
C THR A 159 3.75 10.92 10.45
N ASP A 160 4.62 10.19 9.74
CA ASP A 160 5.30 10.72 8.55
C ASP A 160 4.31 10.99 7.40
N LEU A 161 3.33 10.11 7.19
CA LEU A 161 2.24 10.33 6.23
C LEU A 161 1.40 11.56 6.61
N ALA A 162 1.02 11.68 7.88
CA ALA A 162 0.17 12.77 8.35
C ALA A 162 0.83 14.15 8.19
N ASN A 163 2.14 14.24 8.39
CA ASN A 163 2.90 15.47 8.20
C ASN A 163 3.26 15.73 6.74
N ALA A 164 3.46 14.71 5.90
CA ALA A 164 3.82 14.88 4.50
C ALA A 164 2.62 15.10 3.56
N ARG A 165 1.46 14.54 3.89
CA ARG A 165 0.27 14.54 3.03
C ARG A 165 -0.99 14.92 3.83
N PRO A 166 -1.11 16.15 4.36
CA PRO A 166 -2.36 16.61 4.93
C PRO A 166 -3.37 16.90 3.81
N GLY A 167 -4.61 16.47 3.98
CA GLY A 167 -5.60 16.62 2.90
C GLY A 167 -6.84 15.76 3.09
N ASP A 168 -7.66 15.79 2.06
CA ASP A 168 -8.71 14.80 1.82
C ASP A 168 -8.08 13.62 1.08
N HIS A 169 -8.37 12.41 1.56
CA HIS A 169 -7.89 11.16 1.00
C HIS A 169 -9.03 10.17 0.89
N THR A 170 -8.81 9.14 0.07
CA THR A 170 -9.62 7.93 0.10
C THR A 170 -8.81 6.83 0.79
N LEU A 171 -9.33 6.27 1.88
CA LEU A 171 -8.78 5.05 2.46
C LEU A 171 -9.55 3.84 1.93
N ARG A 172 -8.83 2.86 1.39
CA ARG A 172 -9.35 1.57 0.98
C ARG A 172 -8.83 0.47 1.88
N VAL A 173 -9.74 -0.36 2.39
CA VAL A 173 -9.39 -1.66 2.97
C VAL A 173 -9.55 -2.73 1.89
N VAL A 174 -8.64 -3.69 1.82
CA VAL A 174 -8.72 -4.85 0.93
C VAL A 174 -8.53 -6.12 1.74
N ILE A 175 -9.52 -7.02 1.65
CA ILE A 175 -9.45 -8.39 2.16
C ILE A 175 -9.99 -9.29 1.05
N PRO A 176 -9.17 -10.09 0.34
CA PRO A 176 -9.64 -11.02 -0.69
C PRO A 176 -10.32 -12.25 -0.05
N THR A 177 -11.32 -11.99 0.79
CA THR A 177 -12.14 -12.98 1.48
C THR A 177 -12.86 -13.87 0.48
N TYR A 178 -13.03 -15.13 0.86
CA TYR A 178 -13.66 -16.16 0.04
C TYR A 178 -14.65 -16.98 0.86
N SER A 179 -15.68 -17.46 0.19
CA SER A 179 -16.76 -18.26 0.77
C SER A 179 -16.82 -19.63 0.10
N ASP A 180 -17.20 -20.66 0.84
CA ASP A 180 -17.51 -21.99 0.33
C ASP A 180 -19.02 -22.20 0.39
N ALA A 181 -19.70 -22.24 -0.77
CA ALA A 181 -21.15 -22.35 -0.83
C ALA A 181 -21.72 -23.57 -0.08
N SER A 182 -20.93 -24.63 0.11
CA SER A 182 -21.33 -25.83 0.86
C SER A 182 -21.13 -25.71 2.38
N GLY A 183 -20.47 -24.65 2.85
CA GLY A 183 -20.19 -24.39 4.26
C GLY A 183 -19.26 -25.42 4.90
N GLN A 184 -18.50 -26.19 4.13
CA GLN A 184 -17.70 -27.31 4.64
C GLN A 184 -16.30 -26.89 5.07
N ILE A 185 -15.65 -26.00 4.32
CA ILE A 185 -14.27 -25.57 4.56
C ILE A 185 -14.21 -24.17 5.17
N THR A 186 -15.15 -23.31 4.79
CA THR A 186 -15.36 -21.97 5.37
C THR A 186 -16.86 -21.67 5.31
N GLY A 187 -17.30 -20.52 5.81
CA GLY A 187 -18.69 -20.10 5.75
C GLY A 187 -19.22 -19.93 4.33
N SER A 188 -20.52 -20.17 4.16
CA SER A 188 -21.21 -20.07 2.86
C SER A 188 -21.43 -18.65 2.35
N ASN A 189 -21.31 -17.66 3.22
CA ASN A 189 -21.31 -16.24 2.89
C ASN A 189 -19.92 -15.62 3.05
N GLY A 190 -19.22 -15.92 4.14
CA GLY A 190 -17.86 -15.44 4.46
C GLY A 190 -17.75 -13.93 4.64
N GLY A 191 -16.67 -13.50 5.29
CA GLY A 191 -16.32 -12.09 5.39
C GLY A 191 -15.76 -11.70 6.74
N TRP A 192 -15.48 -10.41 6.85
CA TRP A 192 -14.83 -9.77 8.00
C TRP A 192 -15.51 -8.45 8.31
N TRP A 193 -15.58 -8.08 9.58
CA TRP A 193 -15.93 -6.71 9.97
C TRP A 193 -14.66 -5.96 10.31
N VAL A 194 -14.56 -4.73 9.81
CA VAL A 194 -13.37 -3.91 9.92
C VAL A 194 -13.75 -2.57 10.55
N THR A 195 -13.09 -2.24 11.65
CA THR A 195 -13.07 -0.88 12.19
C THR A 195 -11.69 -0.30 11.93
N VAL A 196 -11.63 0.93 11.42
CA VAL A 196 -10.36 1.66 11.27
C VAL A 196 -10.53 3.05 11.86
N LYS A 197 -9.60 3.43 12.73
CA LYS A 197 -9.53 4.75 13.34
C LYS A 197 -8.17 5.37 13.07
N LEU A 198 -8.14 6.70 13.01
CA LEU A 198 -6.92 7.49 13.00
C LEU A 198 -6.86 8.29 14.29
N ASP A 199 -5.94 7.90 15.17
CA ASP A 199 -5.62 8.64 16.38
C ASP A 199 -4.53 9.67 16.07
N THR A 200 -4.77 10.92 16.45
CA THR A 200 -3.84 12.03 16.18
C THR A 200 -3.51 12.79 17.44
N VAL A 201 -2.24 13.17 17.56
CA VAL A 201 -1.70 14.06 18.59
C VAL A 201 -0.99 15.21 17.89
N PRO A 202 -1.62 16.39 17.81
CA PRO A 202 -1.00 17.59 17.27
C PRO A 202 0.24 17.99 18.08
N GLY A 203 1.25 18.51 17.41
CA GLY A 203 2.48 18.95 18.06
C GLY A 203 3.68 18.96 17.11
N ALA A 204 4.85 19.27 17.65
CA ALA A 204 6.09 19.26 16.89
C ALA A 204 6.34 17.85 16.30
N PRO A 205 6.52 17.72 14.98
CA PRO A 205 6.77 16.42 14.37
C PRO A 205 8.09 15.84 14.89
N PRO A 206 8.19 14.52 15.10
CA PRO A 206 9.44 13.90 15.56
C PRO A 206 10.58 14.03 14.53
N ARG A 207 10.23 14.31 13.26
CA ARG A 207 11.15 14.51 12.14
C ARG A 207 10.54 15.52 11.18
N GLU A 208 11.36 16.35 10.54
CA GLU A 208 10.89 17.26 9.48
C GLU A 208 10.73 16.48 8.17
N VAL A 209 9.49 16.09 7.86
CA VAL A 209 9.17 15.30 6.66
C VAL A 209 8.89 16.23 5.48
N LEU A 210 9.71 16.13 4.44
CA LEU A 210 9.56 16.92 3.23
C LEU A 210 8.63 16.26 2.22
N ALA A 211 8.68 14.92 2.12
CA ALA A 211 7.82 14.16 1.24
C ALA A 211 7.68 12.70 1.69
N ALA A 212 6.54 12.10 1.33
CA ALA A 212 6.28 10.67 1.44
C ALA A 212 5.65 10.21 0.11
N ILE A 213 6.45 9.58 -0.76
CA ILE A 213 6.14 9.33 -2.16
C ILE A 213 5.96 7.82 -2.37
N PRO A 214 4.75 7.33 -2.73
CA PRO A 214 4.59 5.94 -3.12
C PRO A 214 5.31 5.69 -4.45
N LEU A 215 6.11 4.63 -4.49
CA LEU A 215 6.94 4.24 -5.63
C LEU A 215 6.34 3.04 -6.37
N PHE A 216 5.85 2.06 -5.61
CA PHE A 216 5.22 0.84 -6.12
C PHE A 216 4.06 0.44 -5.23
N ASP A 217 3.02 -0.16 -5.82
CA ASP A 217 1.92 -0.84 -5.10
C ASP A 217 1.24 -1.88 -6.01
N HIS A 218 1.89 -3.01 -6.23
CA HIS A 218 1.45 -3.99 -7.24
C HIS A 218 1.80 -5.44 -6.89
N THR A 219 1.51 -6.35 -7.81
CA THR A 219 1.76 -7.77 -7.65
C THR A 219 2.77 -8.20 -8.70
N TYR A 220 3.96 -8.58 -8.25
CA TYR A 220 5.03 -9.11 -9.07
C TYR A 220 4.85 -10.61 -9.30
N LYS A 221 5.08 -11.07 -10.53
CA LYS A 221 4.91 -12.46 -10.98
C LYS A 221 6.12 -12.97 -11.76
N ALA A 222 6.10 -14.26 -12.05
CA ALA A 222 7.09 -14.87 -12.92
C ALA A 222 7.13 -14.17 -14.29
N GLY A 223 8.32 -13.75 -14.71
CA GLY A 223 8.55 -13.11 -16.00
C GLY A 223 8.50 -11.58 -16.00
N ASP A 224 8.14 -10.93 -14.90
CA ASP A 224 8.05 -9.46 -14.84
C ASP A 224 9.39 -8.75 -15.02
N GLY A 225 10.50 -9.40 -14.64
CA GLY A 225 11.85 -8.83 -14.74
C GLY A 225 12.06 -7.62 -13.82
N GLU A 226 13.12 -6.85 -14.06
CA GLU A 226 13.41 -5.65 -13.26
C GLU A 226 12.30 -4.60 -13.40
N GLN A 227 11.80 -4.11 -12.27
CA GLN A 227 10.89 -2.98 -12.17
C GLN A 227 11.68 -1.73 -11.81
N ARG A 228 11.37 -0.59 -12.42
CA ARG A 228 12.05 0.70 -12.19
C ARG A 228 11.06 1.85 -12.12
N VAL A 229 11.36 2.83 -11.27
CA VAL A 229 10.64 4.11 -11.18
C VAL A 229 11.62 5.25 -10.93
N ASP A 230 11.32 6.42 -11.48
CA ASP A 230 12.07 7.64 -11.22
C ASP A 230 11.63 8.28 -9.89
N ILE A 231 12.59 8.85 -9.17
CA ILE A 231 12.36 9.60 -7.93
C ILE A 231 12.83 11.04 -8.18
N ASP A 232 11.98 12.00 -7.84
CA ASP A 232 12.36 13.41 -7.76
C ASP A 232 12.59 13.76 -6.27
N VAL A 233 13.85 13.81 -5.85
CA VAL A 233 14.22 14.10 -4.47
C VAL A 233 14.07 15.60 -4.21
N PRO A 234 13.22 16.02 -3.24
CA PRO A 234 12.96 17.43 -2.99
C PRO A 234 14.19 18.21 -2.51
N ASP A 235 14.19 19.52 -2.79
CA ASP A 235 15.20 20.44 -2.27
C ASP A 235 15.22 20.47 -0.73
N GLY A 236 16.43 20.55 -0.17
CA GLY A 236 16.64 20.58 1.27
C GLY A 236 16.52 19.22 1.95
N THR A 237 16.37 18.13 1.20
CA THR A 237 16.52 16.77 1.72
C THR A 237 17.95 16.58 2.24
N THR A 238 18.08 16.07 3.46
CA THR A 238 19.37 15.67 4.06
C THR A 238 19.41 14.17 4.36
N LYS A 239 18.25 13.50 4.35
CA LYS A 239 18.10 12.07 4.59
C LYS A 239 16.98 11.49 3.72
N GLY A 240 17.33 10.50 2.91
CA GLY A 240 16.39 9.75 2.07
C GLY A 240 16.23 8.30 2.56
N VAL A 241 14.98 7.83 2.65
CA VAL A 241 14.66 6.48 3.12
C VAL A 241 13.72 5.77 2.16
N ILE A 242 14.02 4.50 1.84
CA ILE A 242 13.12 3.59 1.13
C ILE A 242 12.52 2.61 2.14
N ALA A 243 11.19 2.59 2.23
CA ALA A 243 10.44 1.55 2.94
C ALA A 243 9.88 0.56 1.91
N TYR A 244 10.47 -0.63 1.85
CA TYR A 244 10.12 -1.71 0.91
C TYR A 244 9.34 -2.82 1.62
N ARG A 245 8.08 -3.05 1.26
CA ARG A 245 7.23 -4.05 1.89
C ARG A 245 6.80 -5.12 0.91
N VAL A 246 7.07 -6.37 1.29
CA VAL A 246 6.81 -7.54 0.42
C VAL A 246 6.27 -8.74 1.17
N THR A 247 5.44 -9.53 0.48
CA THR A 247 4.94 -10.83 0.95
C THR A 247 4.78 -11.77 -0.24
N GLY A 248 5.33 -12.97 -0.17
CA GLY A 248 5.19 -14.01 -1.19
C GLY A 248 3.92 -14.84 -1.00
N HIS A 249 3.27 -15.23 -2.10
CA HIS A 249 1.96 -15.87 -2.13
C HIS A 249 1.88 -16.94 -3.21
N GLY A 250 1.04 -17.94 -3.01
CA GLY A 250 0.72 -18.98 -3.98
C GLY A 250 0.89 -20.39 -3.42
N GLY A 251 0.30 -21.37 -4.10
CA GLY A 251 0.28 -22.77 -3.67
C GLY A 251 0.76 -23.76 -4.73
N ALA A 252 1.35 -23.27 -5.82
CA ALA A 252 1.81 -24.13 -6.91
C ALA A 252 2.98 -25.00 -6.46
N GLN A 253 3.00 -26.29 -6.79
CA GLN A 253 4.08 -27.18 -6.35
C GLN A 253 5.39 -26.87 -7.11
N PRO A 254 6.45 -26.37 -6.44
CA PRO A 254 7.67 -25.99 -7.12
C PRO A 254 8.60 -27.21 -7.22
N SER A 255 8.46 -27.97 -8.31
CA SER A 255 9.20 -29.22 -8.50
C SER A 255 10.72 -29.00 -8.45
N GLY A 256 11.37 -29.50 -7.39
CA GLY A 256 12.82 -29.51 -7.23
C GLY A 256 13.44 -28.20 -6.72
N ASP A 257 12.63 -27.19 -6.38
CA ASP A 257 13.12 -25.92 -5.88
C ASP A 257 13.45 -25.99 -4.39
N LYS A 258 14.75 -25.99 -4.07
CA LYS A 258 15.25 -26.10 -2.68
C LYS A 258 15.04 -24.83 -1.86
N ALA A 259 14.70 -23.71 -2.48
CA ALA A 259 14.35 -22.50 -1.76
C ALA A 259 12.92 -22.56 -1.20
N CYS A 260 12.15 -23.59 -1.57
CA CYS A 260 10.77 -23.79 -1.15
C CYS A 260 10.64 -24.93 -0.15
N ILE A 261 9.88 -24.69 0.93
CA ILE A 261 9.50 -25.72 1.91
C ILE A 261 8.06 -26.21 1.71
N GLY A 262 7.37 -25.71 0.68
CA GLY A 262 5.97 -25.98 0.38
C GLY A 262 5.54 -25.35 -0.95
N GLY A 263 4.26 -25.02 -1.07
CA GLY A 263 3.70 -24.37 -2.26
C GLY A 263 4.33 -23.00 -2.55
N ALA A 264 4.56 -22.73 -3.82
CA ALA A 264 5.20 -21.53 -4.31
C ALA A 264 4.20 -20.41 -4.61
N ASP A 265 4.47 -19.15 -4.26
CA ASP A 265 5.70 -18.64 -3.62
C ASP A 265 5.53 -18.34 -2.11
N GLU A 266 4.41 -18.72 -1.50
CA GLU A 266 4.15 -18.54 -0.06
C GLU A 266 5.24 -19.17 0.82
N PHE A 267 5.69 -20.35 0.42
CA PHE A 267 6.69 -21.14 1.16
C PHE A 267 8.07 -21.11 0.50
N CYS A 268 8.37 -20.11 -0.33
CA CYS A 268 9.64 -19.99 -1.03
C CYS A 268 10.42 -18.74 -0.61
N GLN A 269 11.68 -18.92 -0.21
CA GLN A 269 12.57 -17.81 0.10
C GLN A 269 13.21 -17.28 -1.19
N ARG A 270 12.76 -16.11 -1.67
CA ARG A 270 13.30 -15.45 -2.87
C ARG A 270 14.22 -14.30 -2.48
N ARG A 271 15.29 -14.10 -3.25
CA ARG A 271 16.15 -12.92 -3.14
C ARG A 271 15.55 -11.79 -3.95
N HIS A 272 15.52 -10.60 -3.36
CA HIS A 272 15.05 -9.37 -3.98
C HIS A 272 16.27 -8.48 -4.16
N HIS A 273 16.58 -8.06 -5.39
CA HIS A 273 17.67 -7.13 -5.66
C HIS A 273 17.10 -5.72 -5.62
N LEU A 274 17.59 -4.84 -4.74
CA LEU A 274 17.15 -3.45 -4.62
C LEU A 274 18.25 -2.52 -5.11
N LEU A 275 17.96 -1.63 -6.05
CA LEU A 275 18.94 -0.76 -6.68
C LEU A 275 18.52 0.71 -6.62
N VAL A 276 19.48 1.59 -6.41
CA VAL A 276 19.33 3.05 -6.60
C VAL A 276 20.40 3.54 -7.56
N ASP A 277 19.98 4.27 -8.60
CA ASP A 277 20.86 4.76 -9.68
C ASP A 277 21.71 3.65 -10.32
N GLY A 278 21.10 2.48 -10.50
CA GLY A 278 21.75 1.29 -11.06
C GLY A 278 22.74 0.59 -10.13
N LYS A 279 22.92 1.07 -8.89
CA LYS A 279 23.76 0.43 -7.88
C LYS A 279 22.90 -0.33 -6.88
N GLU A 280 23.21 -1.61 -6.67
CA GLU A 280 22.56 -2.42 -5.63
C GLU A 280 22.82 -1.84 -4.23
N ILE A 281 21.73 -1.57 -3.50
CA ILE A 281 21.76 -1.06 -2.13
C ILE A 281 21.55 -2.18 -1.10
N ASP A 282 20.82 -3.23 -1.46
CA ASP A 282 20.63 -4.45 -0.68
C ASP A 282 20.08 -5.58 -1.56
N ALA A 283 20.20 -6.82 -1.08
CA ALA A 283 19.63 -8.00 -1.72
C ALA A 283 18.92 -8.94 -0.71
N PRO A 284 17.87 -8.47 0.00
CA PRO A 284 17.25 -9.25 1.07
C PRO A 284 16.59 -10.53 0.53
N ALA A 285 16.44 -11.52 1.40
CA ALA A 285 15.64 -12.71 1.13
C ALA A 285 14.49 -12.81 2.15
N PRO A 286 13.42 -12.00 1.98
CA PRO A 286 12.42 -11.76 3.02
C PRO A 286 11.71 -13.05 3.44
N TRP A 287 11.86 -13.42 4.70
CA TRP A 287 11.41 -14.70 5.23
C TRP A 287 11.13 -14.60 6.73
N ARG A 288 10.03 -15.19 7.18
CA ARG A 288 9.68 -15.28 8.60
C ARG A 288 9.71 -16.73 9.05
N ASN A 289 10.49 -17.00 10.09
CA ASN A 289 10.63 -18.31 10.74
C ASN A 289 10.09 -18.32 12.17
N ASP A 290 9.41 -17.25 12.57
CA ASP A 290 8.91 -17.01 13.92
C ASP A 290 7.39 -17.23 14.03
N CYS A 291 6.70 -17.70 12.98
CA CYS A 291 5.25 -17.91 13.00
C CYS A 291 4.80 -18.86 14.13
N ALA A 292 5.66 -19.79 14.56
CA ALA A 292 5.38 -20.66 15.70
C ALA A 292 5.19 -19.92 17.03
N THR A 293 5.77 -18.73 17.18
CA THR A 293 5.60 -17.87 18.36
C THR A 293 4.23 -17.21 18.42
N LEU A 294 3.51 -17.17 17.29
CA LEU A 294 2.15 -16.63 17.15
C LEU A 294 1.09 -17.73 17.27
N CYS A 295 1.41 -18.81 18.00
CA CYS A 295 0.51 -19.93 18.25
C CYS A 295 0.59 -20.37 19.72
N THR A 296 -0.27 -19.78 20.53
CA THR A 296 -0.54 -20.22 21.90
C THR A 296 -1.50 -21.40 21.85
N LEU A 297 -1.01 -22.62 22.10
CA LEU A 297 -1.85 -23.81 22.12
C LEU A 297 -2.87 -23.73 23.26
N THR A 298 -4.14 -23.89 22.90
CA THR A 298 -5.28 -23.83 23.82
C THR A 298 -6.22 -24.99 23.53
N PRO A 299 -6.72 -25.72 24.54
CA PRO A 299 -7.75 -26.72 24.35
C PRO A 299 -9.05 -26.08 23.85
N GLY A 300 -9.65 -26.65 22.81
CA GLY A 300 -10.89 -26.17 22.20
C GLY A 300 -11.93 -27.28 21.98
N PRO A 301 -13.15 -26.92 21.57
CA PRO A 301 -14.24 -27.87 21.34
C PRO A 301 -13.96 -28.88 20.22
N PHE A 302 -13.00 -28.59 19.34
CA PHE A 302 -12.61 -29.44 18.22
C PHE A 302 -11.19 -30.01 18.36
N GLY A 303 -10.63 -29.97 19.57
CA GLY A 303 -9.22 -30.28 19.85
C GLY A 303 -8.39 -29.03 20.14
N ASP A 304 -7.09 -29.22 20.32
CA ASP A 304 -6.15 -28.12 20.53
C ASP A 304 -6.07 -27.22 19.28
N TYR A 305 -5.99 -25.90 19.51
CA TYR A 305 -5.86 -24.90 18.46
C TYR A 305 -4.88 -23.80 18.85
N CYS A 306 -4.40 -23.03 17.87
CA CYS A 306 -3.62 -21.81 18.13
C CYS A 306 -4.58 -20.67 18.48
N LYS A 307 -4.50 -20.11 19.69
CA LYS A 307 -5.43 -19.07 20.18
C LYS A 307 -5.59 -17.90 19.21
N GLU A 308 -4.49 -17.45 18.63
CA GLU A 308 -4.42 -16.32 17.70
C GLU A 308 -5.00 -16.68 16.33
N ASN A 309 -5.02 -17.96 15.97
CA ASN A 309 -5.43 -18.50 14.67
C ASN A 309 -6.39 -19.69 14.84
N PRO A 310 -7.59 -19.47 15.40
CA PRO A 310 -8.45 -20.51 15.94
C PRO A 310 -8.97 -21.54 14.94
N CYS A 311 -9.01 -21.18 13.66
CA CYS A 311 -9.53 -22.04 12.59
C CYS A 311 -8.41 -22.72 11.79
N GLY A 312 -7.15 -22.41 12.08
CA GLY A 312 -6.00 -22.87 11.32
C GLY A 312 -5.49 -24.23 11.81
N ALA A 313 -5.07 -25.09 10.89
CA ALA A 313 -4.29 -26.26 11.26
C ALA A 313 -2.98 -25.80 11.93
N ILE A 314 -2.66 -26.34 13.12
CA ILE A 314 -1.48 -25.93 13.90
C ILE A 314 -0.19 -25.97 13.07
N SER A 315 -0.02 -26.99 12.23
CA SER A 315 1.15 -27.10 11.33
C SER A 315 1.22 -25.96 10.31
N SER A 316 0.08 -25.55 9.75
CA SER A 316 0.00 -24.42 8.83
C SER A 316 0.28 -23.11 9.56
N VAL A 317 -0.35 -22.85 10.71
CA VAL A 317 -0.14 -21.61 11.48
C VAL A 317 1.34 -21.42 11.84
N ARG A 318 2.02 -22.50 12.23
CA ARG A 318 3.42 -22.45 12.67
C ARG A 318 4.43 -22.42 11.52
N ALA A 319 4.01 -22.68 10.28
CA ALA A 319 4.93 -22.78 9.16
C ALA A 319 5.56 -21.43 8.81
N SER A 320 6.87 -21.45 8.58
CA SER A 320 7.64 -20.32 8.06
C SER A 320 7.17 -19.93 6.66
N ARG A 321 7.19 -18.64 6.33
CA ARG A 321 6.64 -18.10 5.07
C ARG A 321 7.46 -16.94 4.53
N ALA A 322 7.18 -16.60 3.28
CA ALA A 322 7.73 -15.49 2.52
C ALA A 322 7.33 -14.11 3.08
N ASN A 323 7.91 -13.77 4.23
CA ASN A 323 7.83 -12.49 4.94
C ASN A 323 6.50 -12.15 5.64
N TRP A 324 5.70 -13.15 5.99
CA TRP A 324 4.47 -12.94 6.76
C TRP A 324 4.14 -14.14 7.65
N CYS A 325 3.27 -13.93 8.63
CA CYS A 325 2.64 -14.99 9.40
C CYS A 325 1.14 -14.67 9.53
N PRO A 326 0.25 -15.70 9.55
CA PRO A 326 -1.17 -15.52 9.79
C PRO A 326 -1.44 -14.73 11.08
N GLY A 327 -2.31 -13.71 11.02
CA GLY A 327 -2.65 -12.87 12.16
C GLY A 327 -1.56 -11.87 12.57
N SER A 328 -0.74 -11.40 11.64
CA SER A 328 0.32 -10.44 11.94
C SER A 328 0.51 -9.35 10.89
N LEU A 329 0.99 -8.19 11.35
CA LEU A 329 1.46 -7.10 10.50
C LEU A 329 2.75 -7.51 9.76
N THR A 330 2.87 -7.11 8.49
CA THR A 330 4.12 -7.15 7.74
C THR A 330 4.79 -5.78 7.78
N ALA A 331 5.84 -5.65 8.60
CA ALA A 331 6.66 -4.43 8.63
C ALA A 331 7.42 -4.26 7.28
N PRO A 332 7.65 -3.01 6.83
CA PRO A 332 8.55 -2.77 5.71
C PRO A 332 10.01 -3.03 6.11
N LEU A 333 10.82 -3.45 5.15
CA LEU A 333 12.27 -3.35 5.20
C LEU A 333 12.65 -1.89 4.94
N VAL A 334 13.44 -1.28 5.83
CA VAL A 334 13.72 0.16 5.80
C VAL A 334 15.19 0.40 5.52
N TYR A 335 15.45 1.19 4.49
CA TYR A 335 16.79 1.49 3.99
C TYR A 335 17.03 2.99 3.97
N GLU A 336 18.01 3.46 4.74
CA GLU A 336 18.53 4.81 4.56
C GLU A 336 19.53 4.79 3.39
N VAL A 337 19.26 5.61 2.36
CA VAL A 337 20.02 5.58 1.11
C VAL A 337 20.75 6.90 0.92
N PRO A 338 22.08 6.97 1.12
CA PRO A 338 22.84 8.21 1.01
C PRO A 338 22.73 8.91 -0.34
N ALA A 339 22.50 8.17 -1.43
CA ALA A 339 22.28 8.77 -2.75
C ALA A 339 21.01 9.63 -2.78
N LEU A 340 19.95 9.20 -2.08
CA LEU A 340 18.66 9.90 -2.01
C LEU A 340 18.62 11.01 -0.95
N ALA A 341 19.77 11.34 -0.35
CA ALA A 341 19.95 12.56 0.44
C ALA A 341 20.36 13.76 -0.44
N LYS A 342 20.54 13.56 -1.75
CA LYS A 342 20.86 14.63 -2.70
C LYS A 342 19.59 15.01 -3.47
N PRO A 343 19.21 16.30 -3.51
CA PRO A 343 18.11 16.75 -4.36
C PRO A 343 18.32 16.46 -5.84
N GLY A 344 17.22 16.23 -6.56
CA GLY A 344 17.20 15.99 -7.99
C GLY A 344 16.70 14.61 -8.42
N LYS A 345 16.97 14.25 -9.68
CA LYS A 345 16.47 13.01 -10.29
C LYS A 345 17.32 11.81 -9.89
N HIS A 346 16.64 10.77 -9.43
CA HIS A 346 17.20 9.46 -9.09
C HIS A 346 16.32 8.36 -9.65
N THR A 347 16.79 7.11 -9.56
CA THR A 347 15.98 5.93 -9.90
C THR A 347 15.99 4.93 -8.76
N PHE A 348 14.84 4.31 -8.50
CA PHE A 348 14.76 3.10 -7.68
C PHE A 348 14.31 1.94 -8.57
N ALA A 349 14.98 0.81 -8.45
CA ALA A 349 14.64 -0.40 -9.16
C ALA A 349 14.69 -1.62 -8.24
N TYR A 350 13.93 -2.65 -8.60
CA TYR A 350 14.06 -3.94 -7.95
C TYR A 350 13.73 -5.11 -8.89
N ALA A 351 14.27 -6.27 -8.57
CA ALA A 351 13.94 -7.54 -9.23
C ALA A 351 13.81 -8.66 -8.19
N ILE A 352 12.99 -9.68 -8.47
CA ILE A 352 12.82 -10.83 -7.58
C ILE A 352 13.23 -12.11 -8.32
N ASP A 353 14.17 -12.84 -7.72
CA ASP A 353 14.71 -14.07 -8.27
C ASP A 353 13.65 -15.19 -8.32
N ASN A 354 13.61 -15.91 -9.44
CA ASN A 354 12.99 -17.23 -9.56
C ASN A 354 11.55 -17.34 -9.03
N VAL A 355 10.73 -16.30 -9.20
CA VAL A 355 9.30 -16.38 -8.88
C VAL A 355 8.65 -17.48 -9.71
N HIS A 356 7.97 -18.42 -9.04
CA HIS A 356 7.34 -19.55 -9.72
C HIS A 356 6.13 -19.10 -10.56
N SER A 357 5.79 -19.79 -11.65
CA SER A 357 4.71 -19.40 -12.59
C SER A 357 3.30 -19.40 -11.99
N GLY A 358 3.10 -20.04 -10.83
CA GLY A 358 1.88 -19.98 -10.02
C GLY A 358 2.06 -19.25 -8.69
N GLY A 359 3.22 -18.65 -8.47
CA GLY A 359 3.55 -17.81 -7.32
C GLY A 359 3.44 -16.33 -7.66
N SER A 360 3.41 -15.49 -6.63
CA SER A 360 3.41 -14.04 -6.78
C SER A 360 3.95 -13.37 -5.53
N TRP A 361 4.36 -12.11 -5.66
CA TRP A 361 4.79 -11.27 -4.55
C TRP A 361 3.98 -9.99 -4.54
N ARG A 362 3.28 -9.69 -3.44
CA ARG A 362 2.70 -8.37 -3.24
C ARG A 362 3.82 -7.42 -2.85
N VAL A 363 3.99 -6.33 -3.59
CA VAL A 363 5.09 -5.36 -3.41
C VAL A 363 4.53 -3.96 -3.27
N SER A 364 4.96 -3.27 -2.22
CA SER A 364 4.82 -1.81 -2.12
C SER A 364 6.15 -1.19 -1.71
N ALA A 365 6.39 0.03 -2.15
CA ALA A 365 7.56 0.80 -1.78
C ALA A 365 7.20 2.26 -1.61
N VAL A 366 7.74 2.91 -0.59
CA VAL A 366 7.56 4.33 -0.32
C VAL A 366 8.92 4.97 -0.10
N TYR A 367 9.16 6.11 -0.74
CA TYR A 367 10.28 6.99 -0.46
C TYR A 367 9.87 8.06 0.54
N TYR A 368 10.66 8.24 1.60
CA TYR A 368 10.54 9.36 2.53
C TYR A 368 11.75 10.27 2.41
N ALA A 369 11.49 11.57 2.28
CA ALA A 369 12.50 12.63 2.32
C ALA A 369 12.39 13.39 3.64
N TYR A 370 13.52 13.55 4.32
CA TYR A 370 13.62 14.31 5.56
C TYR A 370 14.68 15.41 5.45
N ARG A 371 14.49 16.47 6.25
CA ARG A 371 15.49 17.52 6.47
C ARG A 371 16.27 17.32 7.77
#